data_AF-A0A0M4EG55-F1
#
_entry.id   AF-A0A0M4EG55-F1
#
_cell.length_a   1.000
_cell.length_b   1.000
_cell.length_c   1.000
_cell.angle_alpha   90.00
_cell.angle_beta   90.00
_cell.angle_gamma   90.00
#
_symmetry.space_group_name_H-M   'P 1'
#
loop_
_entity.id
_entity.type
_entity.pdbx_description
1 polymer ?
#
loop_
_entity_poly.entity_id
_entity_poly.type
_entity_poly.pdbx_seq_one_letter_code
_entity_poly.pdbx_strand_id
1 'polypeptide(L)'
;MYAQKNVCVSLALIVCLACLAEAAVYTQPSIFHPAHPGKCYDKLTRRAMLPNKEYKPKGFCAVMTCDIETRQINIETCPYIEMPGCEELPSDLNWSFPKCCPQFKCVDFKTGKEFVVSV
;
A
#
# COMPACT_ATOMS: atom_id res chain seq x y z
N MET A 1 -24.79 13.47 -35.11
CA MET A 1 -25.09 13.28 -33.66
C MET A 1 -24.83 11.86 -33.13
N TYR A 2 -24.28 10.91 -33.91
CA TYR A 2 -23.95 9.55 -33.43
C TYR A 2 -22.54 9.44 -32.81
N ALA A 3 -21.57 10.22 -33.29
CA ALA A 3 -20.18 10.16 -32.79
C ALA A 3 -20.03 10.62 -31.33
N GLN A 4 -20.81 11.62 -30.89
CA GLN A 4 -20.73 12.20 -29.55
C GLN A 4 -21.21 11.23 -28.45
N LYS A 5 -22.18 10.36 -28.74
CA LYS A 5 -22.66 9.34 -27.79
C LYS A 5 -21.62 8.24 -27.58
N ASN A 6 -20.96 7.79 -28.65
CA ASN A 6 -19.94 6.74 -28.57
C ASN A 6 -18.69 7.23 -27.83
N VAL A 7 -18.29 8.49 -28.02
CA VAL A 7 -17.15 9.09 -27.30
C VAL A 7 -17.39 9.14 -25.78
N CYS A 8 -18.59 9.53 -25.34
CA CYS A 8 -18.92 9.57 -23.90
C CYS A 8 -18.99 8.17 -23.27
N VAL A 9 -19.52 7.17 -23.98
CA VAL A 9 -19.59 5.79 -23.50
C VAL A 9 -18.20 5.17 -23.38
N SER A 10 -17.32 5.41 -24.35
CA SER A 10 -15.94 4.95 -24.31
C SER A 10 -15.14 5.59 -23.16
N LEU A 11 -15.34 6.90 -22.89
CA LEU A 11 -14.67 7.58 -21.78
C LEU A 11 -15.11 7.03 -20.41
N ALA A 12 -16.40 6.76 -20.24
CA ALA A 12 -16.94 6.21 -19.00
C ALA A 12 -16.40 4.79 -18.71
N LEU A 13 -16.25 3.96 -19.76
CA LEU A 13 -15.66 2.62 -19.64
C LEU A 13 -14.19 2.67 -19.21
N ILE A 14 -13.39 3.58 -19.76
CA ILE A 14 -11.97 3.73 -19.39
C ILE A 14 -11.80 4.16 -17.93
N VAL A 15 -12.64 5.07 -17.44
CA VAL A 15 -12.60 5.51 -16.03
C VAL A 15 -12.99 4.38 -15.07
N CYS A 16 -13.99 3.57 -15.39
CA CYS A 16 -14.37 2.42 -14.56
C CYS A 16 -13.26 1.34 -14.47
N LEU A 17 -12.53 1.10 -15.58
CA LEU A 17 -11.44 0.12 -15.61
C LEU A 17 -10.22 0.55 -14.78
N ALA A 18 -9.98 1.86 -14.64
CA ALA A 18 -8.86 2.37 -13.84
C ALA A 18 -9.06 2.21 -12.31
N CYS A 19 -10.29 1.96 -11.85
CA CYS A 19 -10.60 1.78 -10.42
C CYS A 19 -10.30 0.38 -9.88
N LEU A 20 -9.93 -0.59 -10.73
CA LEU A 20 -9.71 -1.99 -10.32
C LEU A 20 -8.25 -2.32 -9.99
N ALA A 21 -7.34 -1.33 -10.00
CA ALA A 21 -5.93 -1.57 -9.71
C ALA A 21 -5.67 -1.50 -8.19
N GLU A 22 -5.66 -2.66 -7.53
CA GLU A 22 -5.14 -2.81 -6.17
C GLU A 22 -3.63 -3.08 -6.26
N ALA A 23 -2.82 -2.01 -6.13
CA ALA A 23 -1.38 -2.13 -6.06
C ALA A 23 -0.93 -2.08 -4.59
N ALA A 24 -0.12 -3.05 -4.17
CA ALA A 24 0.53 -3.03 -2.85
C ALA A 24 1.55 -1.89 -2.71
N VAL A 25 1.95 -1.28 -3.82
CA VAL A 25 2.85 -0.13 -3.87
C VAL A 25 2.16 1.00 -4.59
N TYR A 26 2.13 2.18 -3.95
CA TYR A 26 1.62 3.40 -4.54
C TYR A 26 2.54 4.58 -4.21
N THR A 27 2.46 5.61 -5.05
CA THR A 27 3.26 6.80 -4.89
C THR A 27 2.34 8.02 -4.81
N GLN A 28 2.60 8.91 -3.86
CA GLN A 28 1.88 10.18 -3.74
C GLN A 28 2.84 11.37 -3.80
N PRO A 29 2.40 12.54 -4.28
CA PRO A 29 3.20 13.75 -4.20
C PRO A 29 3.46 14.15 -2.75
N SER A 30 4.71 14.51 -2.43
CA SER A 30 5.04 15.19 -1.19
C SER A 30 4.65 16.66 -1.28
N ILE A 31 4.13 17.24 -0.20
CA ILE A 31 3.99 18.68 -0.10
C ILE A 31 5.26 19.35 0.42
N PHE A 32 5.52 20.57 -0.03
CA PHE A 32 6.53 21.43 0.57
C PHE A 32 5.99 22.01 1.88
N HIS A 33 6.68 21.78 2.99
CA HIS A 33 6.33 22.36 4.27
C HIS A 33 7.44 23.33 4.72
N PRO A 34 7.15 24.64 4.89
CA PRO A 34 8.18 25.64 5.17
C PRO A 34 8.95 25.39 6.48
N ALA A 35 8.31 24.77 7.48
CA ALA A 35 8.96 24.38 8.73
C ALA A 35 9.87 23.13 8.61
N HIS A 36 9.81 22.41 7.48
CA HIS A 36 10.54 21.15 7.26
C HIS A 36 11.23 21.15 5.89
N PRO A 37 12.18 22.07 5.65
CA PRO A 37 12.93 22.12 4.40
C PRO A 37 13.73 20.82 4.19
N GLY A 38 13.80 20.36 2.94
CA GLY A 38 14.56 19.16 2.57
C GLY A 38 13.95 17.83 3.02
N LYS A 39 12.67 17.83 3.44
CA LYS A 39 11.93 16.63 3.86
C LYS A 39 10.67 16.48 3.03
N CYS A 40 10.23 15.24 2.85
CA CYS A 40 8.87 15.01 2.36
C CYS A 40 7.89 15.18 3.51
N TYR A 41 6.80 15.90 3.31
CA TYR A 41 5.76 16.04 4.31
C TYR A 41 4.48 15.35 3.84
N ASP A 42 4.03 14.38 4.62
CA ASP A 42 2.76 13.71 4.42
C ASP A 42 1.66 14.41 5.21
N LYS A 43 0.59 14.81 4.52
CA LYS A 43 -0.55 15.50 5.15
C LYS A 43 -1.39 14.59 6.02
N LEU A 44 -1.49 13.30 5.65
CA LEU A 44 -2.37 12.35 6.33
C LEU A 44 -1.83 12.04 7.73
N THR A 45 -0.56 11.66 7.81
CA THR A 45 0.12 11.34 9.07
C THR A 45 0.74 12.56 9.75
N ARG A 46 0.71 13.74 9.09
CA ARG A 46 1.38 14.99 9.52
C ARG A 46 2.86 14.79 9.81
N ARG A 47 3.52 13.94 9.03
CA ARG A 47 4.91 13.53 9.26
C ARG A 47 5.85 14.15 8.23
N ALA A 48 6.94 14.72 8.73
CA ALA A 48 8.10 15.07 7.91
C ALA A 48 9.09 13.88 7.87
N MET A 49 9.30 13.30 6.70
CA MET A 49 10.17 12.16 6.44
C MET A 49 11.51 12.61 5.87
N LEU A 50 12.59 11.98 6.35
CA LEU A 50 13.92 12.19 5.80
C LEU A 50 14.03 11.48 4.44
N PRO A 51 14.76 12.05 3.47
CA PRO A 51 15.03 11.40 2.19
C PRO A 51 15.62 10.00 2.39
N ASN A 52 15.14 9.02 1.63
CA ASN A 52 15.61 7.63 1.62
C ASN A 52 15.59 6.93 2.99
N LYS A 53 14.76 7.40 3.93
CA LYS A 53 14.52 6.74 5.20
C LYS A 53 13.11 6.19 5.26
N GLU A 54 13.02 4.93 5.67
CA GLU A 54 11.74 4.29 5.95
C GLU A 54 11.05 4.94 7.16
N TYR A 55 9.76 5.15 7.01
CA TYR A 55 8.85 5.53 8.07
C TYR A 55 7.68 4.55 8.12
N LYS A 56 7.42 3.99 9.30
CA LYS A 56 6.40 2.97 9.53
C LYS A 56 5.35 3.52 10.49
N PRO A 57 4.27 4.14 9.99
CA PRO A 57 3.23 4.68 10.86
C PRO A 57 2.57 3.57 11.69
N LYS A 58 2.09 3.92 12.89
CA LYS A 58 1.19 3.07 13.67
C LYS A 58 -0.26 3.41 13.29
N GLY A 59 -1.14 2.41 13.31
CA GLY A 59 -2.54 2.54 12.91
C GLY A 59 -2.75 2.45 11.39
N PHE A 60 -1.68 2.32 10.61
CA PHE A 60 -1.72 2.09 9.17
C PHE A 60 -0.58 1.14 8.80
N CYS A 61 -0.90 -0.04 8.28
CA CYS A 61 0.10 -1.07 8.01
C CYS A 61 0.81 -0.80 6.68
N ALA A 62 1.82 0.06 6.73
CA ALA A 62 2.63 0.42 5.58
C ALA A 62 4.06 0.81 5.97
N VAL A 63 4.93 0.85 4.98
CA VAL A 63 6.19 1.56 5.02
C VAL A 63 6.18 2.68 3.98
N MET A 64 6.68 3.85 4.38
CA MET A 64 6.74 5.06 3.57
C MET A 64 8.19 5.49 3.40
N THR A 65 8.58 5.88 2.20
CA THR A 65 9.93 6.40 1.91
C THR A 65 9.83 7.70 1.12
N CYS A 66 10.62 8.69 1.51
CA CYS A 66 10.70 9.98 0.83
C CYS A 66 11.73 9.92 -0.30
N ASP A 67 11.28 10.14 -1.54
CA ASP A 67 12.11 10.52 -2.66
C ASP A 67 12.06 12.04 -2.83
N ILE A 68 13.15 12.70 -2.45
CA ILE A 68 13.23 14.16 -2.47
C ILE A 68 13.46 14.72 -3.88
N GLU A 69 14.04 13.92 -4.79
CA GLU A 69 14.37 14.35 -6.15
C GLU A 69 13.10 14.45 -7.00
N THR A 70 12.28 13.41 -6.94
CA THR A 70 10.96 13.38 -7.61
C THR A 70 9.86 14.04 -6.79
N ARG A 71 10.16 14.41 -5.53
CA ARG A 71 9.21 14.97 -4.55
C ARG A 71 8.02 14.05 -4.30
N GLN A 72 8.31 12.78 -4.12
CA GLN A 72 7.33 11.73 -3.95
C GLN A 72 7.50 11.00 -2.63
N ILE A 73 6.39 10.48 -2.13
CA ILE A 73 6.35 9.54 -1.02
C ILE A 73 5.94 8.21 -1.63
N ASN A 74 6.85 7.26 -1.60
CA ASN A 74 6.59 5.88 -1.98
C ASN A 74 6.01 5.17 -0.76
N ILE A 75 4.90 4.46 -0.96
CA ILE A 75 4.17 3.81 0.10
C ILE A 75 3.94 2.36 -0.31
N GLU A 76 4.35 1.45 0.56
CA GLU A 76 4.19 0.02 0.41
C GLU A 76 3.31 -0.49 1.54
N THR A 77 2.19 -1.11 1.17
CA THR A 77 1.24 -1.76 2.07
C THR A 77 1.34 -3.27 1.94
N CYS A 78 0.67 -3.99 2.84
CA CYS A 78 0.58 -5.44 2.74
C CYS A 78 -0.02 -5.86 1.38
N PRO A 79 0.55 -6.87 0.72
CA PRO A 79 -0.08 -7.47 -0.45
C PRO A 79 -1.38 -8.18 -0.04
N TYR A 80 -2.36 -8.16 -0.93
CA TYR A 80 -3.54 -8.99 -0.80
C TYR A 80 -3.22 -10.40 -1.31
N ILE A 81 -3.38 -11.42 -0.46
CA ILE A 81 -3.17 -12.82 -0.81
C ILE A 81 -4.32 -13.65 -0.25
N GLU A 82 -4.90 -14.50 -1.09
CA GLU A 82 -5.85 -15.53 -0.68
C GLU A 82 -5.12 -16.87 -0.50
N MET A 83 -5.24 -17.47 0.70
CA MET A 83 -4.60 -18.74 1.05
C MET A 83 -5.64 -19.79 1.47
N PRO A 84 -6.34 -20.42 0.52
CA PRO A 84 -7.37 -21.41 0.84
C PRO A 84 -6.78 -22.62 1.58
N GLY A 85 -7.44 -23.04 2.65
CA GLY A 85 -6.99 -24.15 3.49
C GLY A 85 -5.94 -23.79 4.54
N CYS A 86 -5.58 -22.51 4.66
CA CYS A 86 -4.78 -21.99 5.77
C CYS A 86 -5.65 -21.16 6.72
N GLU A 87 -5.25 -21.12 7.99
CA GLU A 87 -5.87 -20.29 9.03
C GLU A 87 -5.18 -18.91 9.03
N GLU A 88 -5.96 -17.83 8.91
CA GLU A 88 -5.43 -16.48 9.10
C GLU A 88 -5.13 -16.24 10.58
N LEU A 89 -3.89 -15.86 10.86
CA LEU A 89 -3.42 -15.49 12.19
C LEU A 89 -3.76 -14.03 12.49
N PRO A 90 -3.90 -13.65 13.78
CA PRO A 90 -4.24 -12.28 14.16
C PRO A 90 -3.25 -11.24 13.61
N SER A 91 -3.79 -10.20 13.00
CA SER A 91 -3.08 -8.98 12.61
C SER A 91 -3.47 -7.81 13.51
N ASP A 92 -2.53 -6.90 13.78
CA ASP A 92 -2.75 -5.70 14.58
C ASP A 92 -2.11 -4.48 13.92
N LEU A 93 -2.93 -3.48 13.58
CA LEU A 93 -2.51 -2.22 12.97
C LEU A 93 -1.61 -1.37 13.90
N ASN A 94 -1.53 -1.69 15.19
CA ASN A 94 -0.58 -1.07 16.12
C ASN A 94 0.84 -1.62 15.98
N TRP A 95 1.02 -2.77 15.33
CA TRP A 95 2.33 -3.29 14.98
C TRP A 95 2.89 -2.52 13.78
N SER A 96 4.21 -2.46 13.67
CA SER A 96 4.88 -1.79 12.54
C SER A 96 5.06 -2.76 11.39
N PHE A 97 4.95 -2.25 10.17
CA PHE A 97 5.22 -3.01 8.94
C PHE A 97 6.60 -3.71 8.97
N PRO A 98 6.71 -4.97 8.52
CA PRO A 98 5.68 -5.83 7.92
C PRO A 98 4.88 -6.65 8.94
N LYS A 99 5.15 -6.54 10.25
CA LYS A 99 4.54 -7.42 11.26
C LYS A 99 3.03 -7.29 11.36
N CYS A 100 2.49 -6.10 11.06
CA CYS A 100 1.05 -5.85 11.02
C CYS A 100 0.35 -6.47 9.79
N CYS A 101 1.09 -7.05 8.84
CA CYS A 101 0.49 -7.72 7.69
C CYS A 101 -0.13 -9.07 8.09
N PRO A 102 -1.14 -9.54 7.33
CA PRO A 102 -1.74 -10.85 7.54
C PRO A 102 -0.68 -11.96 7.56
N GLN A 103 -0.83 -12.93 8.44
CA GLN A 103 0.01 -14.12 8.45
C GLN A 103 -0.90 -15.33 8.39
N PHE A 104 -0.45 -16.40 7.75
CA PHE A 104 -1.27 -17.58 7.55
C PHE A 104 -0.56 -18.79 8.12
N LYS A 105 -1.29 -19.56 8.92
CA LYS A 105 -0.87 -20.87 9.41
C LYS A 105 -1.41 -21.93 8.46
N CYS A 106 -0.50 -22.62 7.80
CA CYS A 106 -0.81 -23.64 6.81
C CYS A 106 -0.37 -25.02 7.28
N VAL A 107 -1.00 -26.06 6.72
CA VAL A 107 -0.58 -27.45 6.89
C VAL A 107 0.04 -27.92 5.58
N ASP A 108 1.27 -28.42 5.64
CA ASP A 108 1.93 -29.01 4.48
C ASP A 108 1.21 -30.31 4.08
N PHE A 109 0.69 -30.35 2.84
CA PHE A 109 -0.10 -31.49 2.36
C PHE A 109 0.68 -32.80 2.29
N LYS A 110 2.01 -32.78 2.20
CA LYS A 110 2.83 -33.98 2.08
C LYS A 110 3.23 -34.54 3.44
N THR A 111 3.48 -33.66 4.41
CA THR A 111 4.07 -34.00 5.70
C THR A 111 3.10 -33.84 6.87
N GLY A 112 1.96 -33.18 6.66
CA GLY A 112 1.01 -32.84 7.72
C GLY A 112 1.53 -31.81 8.72
N LYS A 113 2.68 -31.17 8.44
CA LYS A 113 3.34 -30.25 9.36
C LYS A 113 2.78 -28.84 9.22
N GLU A 114 2.55 -28.19 10.35
CA GLU A 114 2.16 -26.78 10.39
C GLU A 114 3.35 -25.85 10.13
N PHE A 115 3.12 -24.78 9.36
CA PHE A 115 4.09 -23.71 9.13
C PHE A 115 3.39 -22.36 8.96
N VAL A 116 4.12 -21.27 9.21
CA VAL A 116 3.60 -19.90 9.09
C VAL A 116 4.16 -19.25 7.83
N VAL A 117 3.27 -18.66 7.05
CA VAL A 117 3.58 -17.80 5.91
C VAL A 117 3.34 -16.36 6.33
N SER A 118 4.37 -15.54 6.24
CA SER A 118 4.26 -14.09 6.38
C SER A 118 4.40 -13.47 5.00
N VAL A 119 3.55 -12.47 4.72
CA VAL A 119 3.64 -11.62 3.54
C VAL A 119 4.65 -10.51 3.70
#